data_AF-A0A920EAT8-F1
#
_entry.id   AF-A0A920EAT8-F1
#
_cell.length_a   1.000
_cell.length_b   1.000
_cell.length_c   1.000
_cell.angle_alpha   90.00
_cell.angle_beta   90.00
_cell.angle_gamma   90.00
#
_symmetry.space_group_name_H-M   'P 1'
#
loop_
_entity.id
_entity.type
_entity.pdbx_description
1 polymer ?
#
loop_
_entity_poly.entity_id
_entity_poly.type
_entity_poly.pdbx_seq_one_letter_code
_entity_poly.pdbx_strand_id
1 'polypeptide(L)'
;MNLLRTTVGCFSAATGGADIISIPAFDSAFGIPNEFGLRLARNTHLVLMEESNIHRVVDPAGGSWYVESLSADIAEKSWERFQDYESSGGFKHQVISGSYAEQAHLSREIIHLKSCPKRRFSLE
;
A
#
# COMPACT_ATOMS: atom_id res chain seq x y z
N MET A 1 -2.13 15.48 4.48
CA MET A 1 -1.91 15.09 5.89
C MET A 1 -1.38 13.66 5.88
N ASN A 2 -0.12 13.45 6.27
CA ASN A 2 0.56 12.15 6.12
C ASN A 2 0.42 11.26 7.36
N LEU A 3 0.29 11.84 8.55
CA LEU A 3 0.20 11.10 9.81
C LEU A 3 -1.00 10.13 9.89
N LEU A 4 -2.18 10.58 9.47
CA LEU A 4 -3.36 9.70 9.43
C LEU A 4 -3.22 8.59 8.39
N ARG A 5 -2.59 8.90 7.23
CA ARG A 5 -2.39 7.91 6.17
C ARG A 5 -1.44 6.81 6.60
N THR A 6 -0.35 7.17 7.29
CA THR A 6 0.61 6.21 7.80
C THR A 6 0.04 5.37 8.93
N THR A 7 -0.82 5.96 9.78
CA THR A 7 -1.55 5.22 10.83
C THR A 7 -2.49 4.18 10.23
N VAL A 8 -3.31 4.57 9.25
CA VAL A 8 -4.22 3.63 8.55
C VAL A 8 -3.42 2.57 7.80
N GLY A 9 -2.33 2.94 7.12
CA GLY A 9 -1.44 1.98 6.45
C GLY A 9 -0.82 0.96 7.41
N CYS A 10 -0.37 1.41 8.59
CA CYS A 10 0.15 0.51 9.62
C CYS A 10 -0.93 -0.43 10.16
N PHE A 11 -2.15 0.08 10.38
CA PHE A 11 -3.28 -0.73 10.80
C PHE A 11 -3.65 -1.79 9.75
N SER A 12 -3.68 -1.41 8.47
CA SER A 12 -3.90 -2.34 7.36
C SER A 12 -2.80 -3.41 7.25
N ALA A 13 -1.54 -3.04 7.44
CA ALA A 13 -0.43 -4.00 7.44
C ALA A 13 -0.51 -4.97 8.64
N ALA A 14 -0.87 -4.46 9.83
CA ALA A 14 -1.03 -5.28 11.03
C ALA A 14 -2.22 -6.25 10.90
N THR A 15 -3.38 -5.79 10.43
CA THR A 15 -4.55 -6.65 10.17
C THR A 15 -4.32 -7.66 9.06
N GLY A 16 -3.50 -7.34 8.06
CA GLY A 16 -3.11 -8.26 7.00
C GLY A 16 -2.05 -9.30 7.42
N GLY A 17 -1.61 -9.30 8.68
CA GLY A 17 -0.66 -10.28 9.21
C GLY A 17 0.80 -10.07 8.78
N ALA A 18 1.22 -8.82 8.51
CA ALA A 18 2.61 -8.53 8.16
C ALA A 18 3.58 -8.79 9.34
N ASP A 19 4.67 -9.52 9.09
CA ASP A 19 5.69 -9.80 10.12
C ASP A 19 6.50 -8.56 10.51
N ILE A 20 6.78 -7.69 9.54
CA ILE A 20 7.61 -6.49 9.71
C ILE A 20 6.91 -5.32 9.05
N ILE A 21 6.72 -4.24 9.81
CA ILE A 21 6.06 -3.02 9.32
C ILE A 21 7.00 -1.83 9.48
N SER A 22 7.31 -1.17 8.37
CA SER A 22 8.06 0.09 8.35
C SER A 22 7.12 1.26 8.08
N ILE A 23 7.11 2.24 8.99
CA ILE A 23 6.25 3.42 8.90
C ILE A 23 7.11 4.63 8.50
N PRO A 24 6.85 5.28 7.35
CA PRO A 24 7.55 6.50 6.99
C PRO A 24 7.12 7.66 7.90
N ALA A 25 8.07 8.55 8.22
CA ALA A 25 7.78 9.77 8.95
C ALA A 25 6.87 10.70 8.14
N PHE A 26 6.04 11.51 8.82
CA PHE A 26 5.04 12.35 8.14
C PHE A 26 5.66 13.43 7.24
N ASP A 27 6.90 13.81 7.52
CA ASP A 27 7.71 14.84 6.85
C ASP A 27 8.62 14.26 5.74
N SER A 28 8.62 12.94 5.52
CA SER A 28 9.51 12.28 4.55
C SER A 28 9.33 12.74 3.10
N ALA A 29 8.18 13.34 2.77
CA ALA A 29 7.92 13.91 1.45
C ALA A 29 8.68 15.22 1.19
N PHE A 30 9.11 15.92 2.25
CA PHE A 30 9.79 17.21 2.16
C PHE A 30 11.32 17.09 2.26
N GLY A 31 11.85 15.92 2.58
CA GLY A 31 13.28 15.68 2.69
C GLY A 31 13.61 14.62 3.73
N ILE A 32 14.78 14.75 4.35
CA ILE A 32 15.25 13.87 5.43
C ILE A 32 14.36 14.12 6.66
N PRO A 33 13.74 13.07 7.23
CA PRO A 33 12.90 13.21 8.42
C PRO A 33 13.63 13.82 9.60
N ASN A 34 12.94 14.68 10.34
CA ASN A 34 13.45 15.23 11.59
C ASN A 34 13.18 14.26 12.77
N GLU A 35 13.86 14.46 13.90
CA GLU A 35 13.74 13.59 15.09
C GLU A 35 12.28 13.46 15.56
N PHE A 36 11.52 14.56 15.51
CA PHE A 36 10.10 14.55 15.85
C PHE A 36 9.26 13.64 14.94
N GLY A 37 9.53 13.68 13.63
CA GLY A 37 8.83 12.85 12.65
C GLY A 37 9.12 11.37 12.84
N LEU A 38 10.38 11.03 13.08
CA LEU A 38 10.82 9.66 13.38
C LEU A 38 10.23 9.14 14.69
N ARG A 39 10.24 9.96 15.75
CA ARG A 39 9.64 9.61 17.04
C ARG A 39 8.14 9.34 16.89
N LEU A 40 7.44 10.19 16.14
CA LEU A 40 6.01 10.03 15.92
C LEU A 40 5.70 8.75 15.13
N ALA A 41 6.47 8.44 14.08
CA ALA A 41 6.33 7.19 13.33
C ALA A 41 6.53 5.94 14.21
N ARG A 42 7.58 5.94 15.06
CA ARG A 42 7.82 4.85 16.03
C ARG A 42 6.68 4.72 17.03
N ASN A 43 6.21 5.83 17.59
CA ASN A 43 5.15 5.82 18.60
C ASN A 43 3.81 5.35 18.01
N THR A 44 3.49 5.69 16.76
CA THR A 44 2.30 5.14 16.08
C THR A 44 2.33 3.61 16.05
N HIS A 45 3.49 3.02 15.80
CA HIS A 45 3.65 1.55 15.84
C HIS A 45 3.41 1.00 17.24
N LEU A 46 4.02 1.61 18.27
CA LEU A 46 3.88 1.17 19.67
C LEU A 46 2.44 1.27 20.17
N VAL A 47 1.75 2.38 19.90
CA VAL A 47 0.35 2.56 20.30
C VAL A 47 -0.53 1.51 19.64
N LEU A 48 -0.32 1.21 18.35
CA LEU A 48 -1.06 0.15 17.68
C LEU A 48 -0.76 -1.23 18.29
N MET A 49 0.48 -1.50 18.65
CA MET A 49 0.86 -2.79 19.25
C MET A 49 0.31 -2.95 20.67
N GLU A 50 0.52 -1.96 21.53
CA GLU A 50 0.30 -2.05 22.98
C GLU A 50 -1.13 -1.68 23.40
N GLU A 51 -1.77 -0.74 22.70
CA GLU A 51 -3.07 -0.18 23.14
C GLU A 51 -4.26 -0.63 22.27
N SER A 52 -4.04 -0.88 20.97
CA SER A 52 -5.15 -1.23 20.07
C SER A 52 -5.66 -2.67 20.22
N ASN A 53 -4.90 -3.54 20.89
CA ASN A 53 -5.18 -4.97 21.08
C ASN A 53 -5.38 -5.77 19.78
N ILE A 54 -4.96 -5.23 18.64
CA ILE A 54 -5.12 -5.89 17.33
C ILE A 54 -4.39 -7.22 17.25
N HIS A 55 -3.30 -7.38 18.00
CA HIS A 55 -2.48 -8.59 18.07
C HIS A 55 -3.14 -9.74 18.84
N ARG A 56 -4.29 -9.52 19.49
CA ARG A 56 -4.95 -10.56 20.31
C ARG A 56 -5.68 -11.62 19.48
N VAL A 57 -5.99 -11.33 18.22
CA VAL A 57 -6.70 -12.22 17.30
C VAL A 57 -5.84 -12.41 16.06
N VAL A 58 -5.67 -13.67 15.62
CA VAL A 58 -4.76 -14.05 14.52
C VAL A 58 -5.22 -13.48 13.16
N ASP A 59 -6.53 -13.31 12.97
CA ASP A 59 -7.09 -12.63 11.81
C ASP A 59 -8.40 -11.93 12.22
N PRO A 60 -8.39 -10.61 12.49
CA PRO A 60 -9.60 -9.88 12.85
C PRO A 60 -10.52 -9.58 11.66
N ALA A 61 -10.03 -9.72 10.42
CA ALA A 61 -10.80 -9.41 9.21
C ALA A 61 -11.46 -10.64 8.59
N GLY A 62 -11.00 -11.84 8.96
CA GLY A 62 -11.51 -13.13 8.51
C GLY A 62 -13.02 -13.28 8.72
N GLY A 63 -13.69 -13.82 7.70
CA GLY A 63 -15.15 -14.00 7.68
C GLY A 63 -15.96 -12.75 7.33
N SER A 64 -15.31 -11.59 7.13
CA SER A 64 -15.97 -10.42 6.57
C SER A 64 -16.30 -10.66 5.10
N TRP A 65 -17.58 -10.68 4.73
CA TRP A 65 -18.03 -10.88 3.35
C TRP A 65 -17.28 -9.98 2.35
N TYR A 66 -17.03 -8.72 2.71
CA TYR A 66 -16.32 -7.78 1.86
C TYR A 66 -14.83 -8.10 1.71
N VAL A 67 -14.14 -8.40 2.81
CA VAL A 67 -12.69 -8.68 2.79
C VAL A 67 -12.41 -10.01 2.09
N GLU A 68 -13.26 -11.03 2.32
CA GLU A 68 -13.17 -12.33 1.66
C GLU A 68 -13.38 -12.20 0.15
N SER A 69 -14.46 -11.50 -0.27
CA SER A 69 -14.74 -11.30 -1.69
C SER A 69 -13.64 -10.50 -2.39
N LEU A 70 -13.16 -9.43 -1.75
CA LEU A 70 -12.08 -8.61 -2.30
C LEU A 70 -10.76 -9.41 -2.40
N SER A 71 -10.47 -10.24 -1.41
CA SER A 71 -9.28 -11.11 -1.41
C SER A 71 -9.34 -12.13 -2.54
N ALA A 72 -10.50 -12.75 -2.78
CA ALA A 72 -10.71 -13.66 -3.90
C ALA A 72 -10.53 -12.96 -5.26
N ASP A 73 -11.13 -11.78 -5.45
CA ASP A 73 -10.99 -10.98 -6.67
C ASP A 73 -9.53 -10.60 -6.96
N ILE A 74 -8.76 -10.24 -5.92
CA ILE A 74 -7.34 -9.91 -6.05
C ILE A 74 -6.53 -11.16 -6.40
N ALA A 75 -6.84 -12.30 -5.79
CA ALA A 75 -6.16 -13.56 -6.06
C ALA A 75 -6.38 -14.01 -7.52
N GLU A 76 -7.61 -13.99 -8.01
CA GLU A 76 -7.96 -14.37 -9.38
C GLU A 76 -7.23 -13.48 -10.42
N LYS A 77 -7.33 -12.16 -10.28
CA LYS A 77 -6.67 -11.20 -11.20
C LYS A 77 -5.15 -11.29 -11.15
N SER A 78 -4.58 -11.54 -9.97
CA SER A 78 -3.14 -11.74 -9.82
C SER A 78 -2.68 -13.04 -10.48
N TRP A 79 -3.49 -14.10 -10.37
CA TRP A 79 -3.20 -15.40 -10.96
C TRP A 79 -3.28 -15.41 -12.49
N GLU A 80 -4.26 -14.72 -13.06
CA GLU A 80 -4.35 -14.49 -14.51
C GLU A 80 -3.09 -13.78 -15.03
N ARG A 81 -2.70 -12.66 -14.40
CA ARG A 81 -1.47 -11.94 -14.76
C ARG A 81 -0.20 -12.78 -14.63
N PHE A 82 -0.14 -13.63 -13.60
CA PHE A 82 1.00 -14.52 -13.42
C PHE A 82 1.12 -15.51 -14.59
N GLN A 83 0.02 -16.08 -15.05
CA GLN A 83 0.01 -16.97 -16.21
C GLN A 83 0.40 -16.25 -17.52
N ASP A 84 0.00 -14.99 -17.69
CA ASP A 84 0.45 -14.15 -18.82
C ASP A 84 1.97 -13.93 -18.79
N TYR A 85 2.55 -13.72 -17.61
CA TYR A 85 3.99 -13.58 -17.45
C TYR A 85 4.75 -14.88 -17.75
N GLU A 86 4.23 -16.02 -17.32
CA GLU A 86 4.86 -17.32 -17.61
C GLU A 86 4.76 -17.69 -19.09
N SER A 87 3.61 -17.45 -19.74
CA SER A 87 3.42 -17.74 -21.18
C SER A 87 4.27 -16.85 -22.10
N SER A 88 4.62 -15.64 -21.65
CA SER A 88 5.48 -14.70 -22.39
C SER A 88 6.99 -14.91 -22.17
N GLY A 89 7.39 -16.05 -21.61
CA GLY A 89 8.79 -16.44 -21.39
C GLY A 89 9.32 -16.15 -19.99
N GLY A 90 8.41 -15.95 -19.02
CA GLY A 90 8.71 -15.73 -17.61
C GLY A 90 9.01 -14.27 -17.25
N PHE A 91 8.92 -13.98 -15.96
CA PHE A 91 9.07 -12.61 -15.44
C PHE A 91 10.39 -11.92 -15.82
N LYS A 92 11.50 -12.67 -15.85
CA LYS A 92 12.82 -12.12 -16.23
C LYS A 92 12.82 -11.56 -17.64
N HIS A 93 12.15 -12.22 -18.57
CA HIS A 93 12.05 -11.78 -19.95
C HIS A 93 11.29 -10.46 -20.07
N GLN A 94 10.18 -10.32 -19.31
CA GLN A 94 9.39 -9.08 -19.24
C GLN A 94 10.14 -7.89 -18.65
N VAL A 95 11.01 -8.13 -17.68
CA VAL A 95 11.84 -7.08 -17.08
C VAL A 95 12.92 -6.61 -18.06
N ILE A 96 13.58 -7.54 -18.75
CA ILE A 96 14.63 -7.22 -19.74
C ILE A 96 14.04 -6.53 -20.96
N SER A 97 12.86 -6.95 -21.42
CA SER A 97 12.16 -6.32 -22.55
C SER A 97 11.60 -4.93 -22.22
N GLY A 98 11.58 -4.53 -20.94
CA GLY A 98 11.05 -3.25 -20.50
C GLY A 98 9.52 -3.17 -20.46
N SER A 99 8.81 -4.21 -20.93
CA SER A 99 7.35 -4.23 -20.99
C SER A 99 6.70 -4.08 -19.61
N TYR A 100 7.30 -4.66 -18.57
CA TYR A 100 6.80 -4.51 -17.20
C TYR A 100 6.84 -3.05 -16.71
N ALA A 101 7.93 -2.33 -17.02
CA ALA A 101 8.07 -0.92 -16.62
C ALA A 101 7.08 -0.03 -17.36
N GLU A 102 6.79 -0.32 -18.63
CA GLU A 102 5.78 0.37 -19.42
C GLU A 102 4.37 0.16 -18.84
N GLN A 103 4.00 -1.08 -18.49
CA GLN A 103 2.74 -1.39 -17.84
C GLN A 103 2.57 -0.65 -16.49
N ALA A 104 3.65 -0.57 -15.71
CA ALA A 104 3.66 0.18 -14.46
C ALA A 104 3.46 1.69 -14.68
N HIS A 105 4.07 2.25 -15.73
CA HIS A 105 3.89 3.66 -16.12
C HIS A 105 2.44 3.95 -16.52
N LEU A 106 1.87 3.14 -17.42
CA LEU A 106 0.48 3.29 -17.86
C LEU A 106 -0.49 3.21 -16.67
N SER A 107 -0.25 2.25 -15.76
CA SER A 107 -1.04 2.11 -14.54
C SER A 107 -0.95 3.35 -13.64
N ARG A 108 0.26 3.91 -13.49
CA ARG A 108 0.49 5.16 -12.75
C ARG A 108 -0.24 6.34 -13.37
N GLU A 109 -0.22 6.46 -14.70
CA GLU A 109 -0.89 7.54 -15.42
C GLU A 109 -2.41 7.46 -15.25
N ILE A 110 -2.99 6.26 -15.37
CA ILE A 110 -4.43 6.02 -15.12
C ILE A 110 -4.80 6.40 -13.68
N ILE A 111 -4.01 5.99 -12.69
CA ILE A 111 -4.25 6.34 -11.28
C ILE A 111 -4.11 7.84 -11.07
N HIS A 112 -3.10 8.48 -11.68
CA HIS A 112 -2.90 9.93 -11.58
C HIS A 112 -4.09 10.70 -12.19
N LEU A 113 -4.61 10.26 -13.34
CA LEU A 113 -5.79 10.83 -13.99
C LEU A 113 -7.05 10.66 -13.13
N LYS A 114 -7.24 9.48 -12.52
CA LYS A 114 -8.39 9.22 -11.64
C LYS A 114 -8.31 9.94 -10.30
N SER A 115 -7.11 10.10 -9.73
CA SER A 115 -6.90 10.68 -8.40
C SER A 115 -6.79 12.20 -8.39
N CYS A 116 -6.48 12.84 -9.51
CA CYS A 116 -6.39 14.29 -9.64
C CYS A 116 -7.66 14.85 -10.30
N PRO A 117 -8.73 15.15 -9.55
CA PRO A 117 -9.78 16.00 -10.10
C PRO A 117 -9.13 17.35 -10.41
N LYS A 118 -9.24 17.84 -11.65
CA LYS A 118 -8.74 19.15 -12.07
C LYS A 118 -9.14 20.19 -11.03
N ARG A 119 -8.22 20.54 -10.12
CA ARG A 119 -8.43 21.63 -9.17
C ARG A 119 -8.44 22.90 -9.99
N ARG A 120 -9.63 23.47 -10.18
CA ARG A 120 -9.82 24.86 -10.60
C ARG A 120 -9.15 25.70 -9.52
N PHE A 121 -7.87 26.03 -9.72
CA PHE A 121 -7.17 27.01 -8.90
C PHE A 121 -7.84 28.35 -9.19
N SER A 122 -8.78 28.75 -8.33
CA SER A 122 -9.15 30.16 -8.20
C SER A 122 -7.93 30.86 -7.63
N LEU A 123 -7.24 31.62 -8.47
CA LEU A 123 -6.30 32.65 -8.04
C LEU A 123 -7.16 33.87 -7.69
N GLU A 124 -7.42 34.06 -6.40
CA GLU A 124 -7.63 35.37 -5.78
C GLU A 124 -6.64 35.50 -4.62
#